data_AF-A0A9E2Z994-F1
#
_entry.id   AF-A0A9E2Z994-F1
#
_cell.length_a   1.000
_cell.length_b   1.000
_cell.length_c   1.000
_cell.angle_alpha   90.00
_cell.angle_beta   90.00
_cell.angle_gamma   90.00
#
_symmetry.space_group_name_H-M   'P 1'
#
loop_
_entity.id
_entity.type
_entity.pdbx_description
1 polymer ?
#
loop_
_entity_poly.entity_id
_entity_poly.type
_entity_poly.pdbx_seq_one_letter_code
_entity_poly.pdbx_strand_id
1 'polypeptide(L)'
;ATAARLPVAGNLGLAETVFALTQSSPYDFGATTQLLNEVPLRFNTGSMRNIYSPNVVCAQELVVDQLAARMGTDPVEFRRRFLKDDRLRAVMEKAVAVGQWGRTLPKGVAQGIGLHAEYRGAVASLVEIDCRPETVNRPVQDGVTGPRVTRALVVVDAGLPINPRGLEAQMMGGMNDAVAMALTSSLHMKNGIPLEGSWDNYFYTRQWNTPPDLRVVVMPATTGQPSGAGELGVAPSFAAIACAYARATGTMPTTFPINHATLGFEPYPLEPSTPQSPVDGLTNAS
;
A
#
# COMPACT_ATOMS: atom_id res chain seq x y z
N ALA A 1 -16.42 -29.11 -5.81
CA ALA A 1 -15.30 -28.30 -5.34
C ALA A 1 -14.04 -28.74 -6.07
N THR A 2 -13.83 -28.20 -7.27
CA THR A 2 -12.71 -28.59 -8.14
C THR A 2 -11.59 -27.60 -7.88
N ALA A 3 -10.65 -27.97 -6.99
CA ALA A 3 -9.42 -27.22 -6.81
C ALA A 3 -8.65 -27.25 -8.13
N ALA A 4 -8.58 -26.11 -8.81
CA ALA A 4 -7.72 -25.96 -9.97
C ALA A 4 -6.28 -26.25 -9.54
N ARG A 5 -5.67 -27.29 -10.13
CA ARG A 5 -4.26 -27.61 -9.94
C ARG A 5 -3.44 -26.45 -10.50
N LEU A 6 -2.98 -25.55 -9.63
CA LEU A 6 -1.92 -24.61 -9.95
C LEU A 6 -0.64 -25.41 -10.26
N PRO A 7 0.19 -24.98 -11.21
CA PRO A 7 1.46 -25.64 -11.49
C PRO A 7 2.42 -25.35 -10.33
N VAL A 8 2.42 -26.21 -9.33
CA VAL A 8 3.40 -26.18 -8.24
C VAL A 8 4.71 -26.70 -8.82
N ALA A 9 5.62 -25.80 -9.17
CA ALA A 9 6.97 -26.15 -9.56
C ALA A 9 7.82 -26.28 -8.28
N GLY A 10 8.37 -27.47 -8.03
CA GLY A 10 9.16 -27.74 -6.81
C GLY A 10 8.30 -27.97 -5.57
N ASN A 11 8.90 -28.42 -4.45
CA ASN A 11 8.23 -28.76 -3.19
C ASN A 11 7.58 -27.55 -2.45
N LEU A 12 7.11 -26.53 -3.16
CA LEU A 12 6.58 -25.30 -2.59
C LEU A 12 5.14 -25.49 -2.08
N GLY A 13 4.85 -24.94 -0.89
CA GLY A 13 3.49 -24.79 -0.39
C GLY A 13 2.67 -23.80 -1.21
N LEU A 14 1.35 -23.73 -0.94
CA LEU A 14 0.45 -22.77 -1.62
C LEU A 14 0.91 -21.32 -1.40
N ALA A 15 1.29 -20.97 -0.16
CA ALA A 15 1.77 -19.65 0.22
C ALA A 15 3.06 -19.27 -0.53
N GLU A 16 4.04 -20.18 -0.56
CA GLU A 16 5.31 -19.99 -1.27
C GLU A 16 5.10 -19.86 -2.78
N THR A 17 4.18 -20.65 -3.35
CA THR A 17 3.80 -20.56 -4.77
C THR A 17 3.21 -19.18 -5.10
N VAL A 18 2.26 -18.70 -4.29
CA VAL A 18 1.67 -17.37 -4.48
C VAL A 18 2.75 -16.30 -4.36
N PHE A 19 3.61 -16.38 -3.35
CA PHE A 19 4.72 -15.44 -3.16
C PHE A 19 5.66 -15.42 -4.37
N ALA A 20 6.17 -16.57 -4.82
CA ALA A 20 7.09 -16.65 -5.94
C ALA A 20 6.50 -16.16 -7.28
N LEU A 21 5.18 -16.24 -7.45
CA LEU A 21 4.50 -15.79 -8.68
C LEU A 21 4.07 -14.32 -8.66
N THR A 22 3.97 -13.72 -7.47
CA THR A 22 3.52 -12.33 -7.28
C THR A 22 4.66 -11.38 -6.98
N GLN A 23 5.75 -11.87 -6.39
CA GLN A 23 6.88 -11.06 -5.99
C GLN A 23 7.99 -11.13 -7.03
N SER A 24 8.44 -9.96 -7.50
CA SER A 24 9.60 -9.83 -8.38
C SER A 24 10.22 -8.45 -8.20
N SER A 25 11.55 -8.36 -8.36
CA SER A 25 12.21 -7.06 -8.38
C SER A 25 12.15 -6.48 -9.80
N PRO A 26 11.55 -5.30 -10.01
CA PRO A 26 11.50 -4.65 -11.32
C PRO A 26 12.84 -4.01 -11.71
N TYR A 27 13.86 -4.08 -10.84
CA TYR A 27 15.13 -3.40 -10.99
C TYR A 27 16.28 -4.36 -11.36
N ASP A 28 17.21 -3.86 -12.17
CA ASP A 28 18.42 -4.54 -12.60
C ASP A 28 19.58 -4.35 -11.62
N PHE A 29 19.41 -4.95 -10.44
CA PHE A 29 20.45 -5.04 -9.41
C PHE A 29 21.28 -6.34 -9.53
N GLY A 30 21.21 -7.03 -10.67
CA GLY A 30 21.84 -8.34 -10.85
C GLY A 30 21.06 -9.47 -10.16
N ALA A 31 21.77 -10.37 -9.49
CA ALA A 31 21.18 -11.53 -8.83
C ALA A 31 20.41 -11.11 -7.56
N THR A 32 19.10 -11.33 -7.57
CA THR A 32 18.22 -11.09 -6.41
C THR A 32 17.67 -12.40 -5.88
N THR A 33 17.77 -12.62 -4.57
CA THR A 33 17.13 -13.75 -3.89
C THR A 33 15.92 -13.27 -3.11
N GLN A 34 14.87 -14.08 -3.09
CA GLN A 34 13.66 -13.84 -2.32
C GLN A 34 13.34 -15.11 -1.52
N LEU A 35 12.92 -14.93 -0.27
CA LEU A 35 12.56 -16.03 0.63
C LEU A 35 11.30 -15.65 1.38
N LEU A 36 10.33 -16.57 1.41
CA LEU A 36 9.21 -16.51 2.33
C LEU A 36 9.51 -17.47 3.49
N ASN A 37 9.42 -16.97 4.72
CA ASN A 37 9.47 -17.81 5.92
C ASN A 37 8.21 -17.56 6.74
N GLU A 38 7.28 -18.51 6.73
CA GLU A 38 6.05 -18.42 7.52
C GLU A 38 6.34 -18.72 8.99
N VAL A 39 5.93 -17.81 9.87
CA VAL A 39 6.04 -18.00 11.32
C VAL A 39 4.70 -18.48 11.84
N PRO A 40 4.63 -19.64 12.54
CA PRO A 40 3.37 -20.12 13.08
C PRO A 40 2.86 -19.15 14.16
N LEU A 41 1.65 -18.64 13.96
CA LEU A 41 0.95 -17.79 14.92
C LEU A 41 -0.07 -18.61 15.73
N ARG A 42 -0.34 -18.16 16.95
CA ARG A 42 -1.34 -18.80 17.85
C ARG A 42 -2.79 -18.40 17.53
N PHE A 43 -3.01 -17.67 16.45
CA PHE A 43 -4.30 -17.21 15.99
C PHE A 43 -4.36 -17.29 14.46
N ASN A 44 -5.58 -17.34 13.93
CA ASN A 44 -5.81 -17.45 12.49
C ASN A 44 -5.55 -16.11 11.80
N THR A 45 -4.84 -16.16 10.67
CA THR A 45 -4.69 -15.04 9.74
C THR A 45 -5.44 -15.33 8.45
N GLY A 46 -5.70 -14.28 7.66
CA GLY A 46 -6.33 -14.40 6.35
C GLY A 46 -5.71 -13.46 5.33
N SER A 47 -6.09 -13.62 4.08
CA SER A 47 -5.63 -12.73 3.01
C SER A 47 -6.22 -11.33 3.20
N MET A 48 -5.33 -10.34 3.24
CA MET A 48 -5.68 -8.94 3.01
C MET A 48 -5.41 -8.59 1.55
N ARG A 49 -6.06 -7.55 1.05
CA ARG A 49 -5.95 -7.14 -0.36
C ARG A 49 -4.48 -6.93 -0.74
N ASN A 50 -4.08 -7.54 -1.86
CA ASN A 50 -2.73 -7.56 -2.43
C ASN A 50 -1.72 -8.46 -1.68
N ILE A 51 -2.20 -9.29 -0.74
CA ILE A 51 -1.51 -10.43 -0.11
C ILE A 51 -0.13 -10.05 0.45
N TYR A 52 0.95 -10.28 -0.31
CA TYR A 52 2.34 -10.01 0.11
C TYR A 52 2.89 -8.70 -0.45
N SER A 53 2.37 -8.26 -1.59
CA SER A 53 2.93 -7.19 -2.41
C SER A 53 3.05 -5.85 -1.67
N PRO A 54 2.10 -5.41 -0.83
CA PRO A 54 2.25 -4.17 -0.08
C PRO A 54 3.49 -4.16 0.82
N ASN A 55 3.77 -5.26 1.51
CA ASN A 55 4.92 -5.36 2.41
C ASN A 55 6.24 -5.40 1.64
N VAL A 56 6.31 -6.25 0.61
CA VAL A 56 7.53 -6.45 -0.18
C VAL A 56 7.87 -5.19 -0.98
N VAL A 57 6.89 -4.59 -1.66
CA VAL A 57 7.11 -3.38 -2.47
C VAL A 57 7.44 -2.19 -1.59
N CYS A 58 6.79 -2.01 -0.44
CA CYS A 58 7.14 -0.95 0.50
C CYS A 58 8.60 -1.06 0.97
N ALA A 59 9.03 -2.25 1.40
CA ALA A 59 10.41 -2.49 1.81
C ALA A 59 11.40 -2.26 0.65
N GLN A 60 11.08 -2.76 -0.54
CA GLN A 60 11.92 -2.58 -1.74
C GLN A 60 12.07 -1.10 -2.10
N GLU A 61 10.98 -0.35 -2.20
CA GLU A 61 11.01 1.05 -2.62
C GLU A 61 11.69 1.97 -1.59
N LEU A 62 11.53 1.69 -0.29
CA LEU A 62 12.29 2.37 0.76
C LEU A 62 13.80 2.14 0.61
N VAL A 63 14.22 0.89 0.34
CA VAL A 63 15.62 0.57 0.08
C VAL A 63 16.12 1.24 -1.20
N VAL A 64 15.31 1.28 -2.26
CA VAL A 64 15.64 1.98 -3.51
C VAL A 64 15.85 3.48 -3.28
N ASP A 65 15.00 4.15 -2.50
CA ASP A 65 15.19 5.56 -2.13
C ASP A 65 16.47 5.75 -1.29
N GLN A 66 16.79 4.82 -0.39
CA GLN A 66 18.06 4.86 0.35
C GLN A 66 19.29 4.69 -0.54
N LEU A 67 19.24 3.77 -1.51
CA LEU A 67 20.32 3.57 -2.48
C LEU A 67 20.52 4.83 -3.33
N ALA A 68 19.44 5.43 -3.83
CA ALA A 68 19.49 6.69 -4.56
C ALA A 68 20.14 7.81 -3.74
N ALA A 69 19.71 7.97 -2.48
CA ALA A 69 20.27 8.96 -1.56
C ALA A 69 21.76 8.74 -1.28
N ARG A 70 22.18 7.48 -1.03
CA ARG A 70 23.60 7.14 -0.82
C ARG A 70 24.46 7.38 -2.06
N MET A 71 23.87 7.28 -3.25
CA MET A 71 24.53 7.56 -4.51
C MET A 71 24.43 9.04 -4.94
N GLY A 72 23.81 9.90 -4.14
CA GLY A 72 23.62 11.31 -4.49
C GLY A 72 22.78 11.53 -5.76
N THR A 73 21.91 10.56 -6.09
CA THR A 73 21.06 10.61 -7.29
C THR A 73 19.61 10.87 -6.89
N ASP A 74 18.86 11.63 -7.70
CA ASP A 74 17.41 11.73 -7.51
C ASP A 74 16.74 10.34 -7.60
N PRO A 75 15.79 10.00 -6.72
CA PRO A 75 15.20 8.67 -6.68
C PRO A 75 14.43 8.26 -7.94
N VAL A 76 13.89 9.20 -8.73
CA VAL A 76 13.29 8.88 -10.03
C VAL A 76 14.37 8.61 -11.06
N GLU A 77 15.43 9.41 -11.11
CA GLU A 77 16.58 9.16 -12.01
C GLU A 77 17.25 7.81 -11.71
N PHE A 78 17.36 7.46 -10.43
CA PHE A 78 17.86 6.17 -10.02
C PHE A 78 16.98 5.04 -10.57
N ARG A 79 15.65 5.12 -10.41
CA ARG A 79 14.71 4.13 -10.96
C ARG A 79 14.80 4.06 -12.49
N ARG A 80 14.90 5.20 -13.20
CA ARG A 80 15.06 5.23 -14.66
C ARG A 80 16.23 4.37 -15.13
N ARG A 81 17.36 4.47 -14.44
CA ARG A 81 18.59 3.74 -14.77
C ARG A 81 18.45 2.23 -14.57
N PHE A 82 17.71 1.78 -13.56
CA PHE A 82 17.69 0.38 -13.15
C PHE A 82 16.41 -0.37 -13.51
N LEU A 83 15.32 0.29 -13.89
CA LEU A 83 14.09 -0.41 -14.30
C LEU A 83 14.33 -1.32 -15.50
N LYS A 84 13.80 -2.55 -15.45
CA LYS A 84 13.85 -3.55 -16.53
C LYS A 84 12.68 -3.45 -17.50
N ASP A 85 11.52 -3.05 -17.00
CA ASP A 85 10.24 -3.12 -17.74
C ASP A 85 9.86 -1.76 -18.34
N ASP A 86 9.64 -1.74 -19.65
CA ASP A 86 9.32 -0.51 -20.40
C ASP A 86 7.93 0.05 -20.05
N ARG A 87 6.95 -0.79 -19.74
CA ARG A 87 5.60 -0.35 -19.35
C ARG A 87 5.64 0.27 -17.96
N LEU A 88 6.40 -0.31 -17.03
CA LEU A 88 6.63 0.24 -15.71
C LEU A 88 7.40 1.57 -15.77
N ARG A 89 8.38 1.67 -16.67
CA ARG A 89 9.06 2.95 -16.96
C ARG A 89 8.06 3.97 -17.53
N ALA A 90 7.20 3.59 -18.46
CA ALA A 90 6.22 4.49 -19.07
C ALA A 90 5.20 5.04 -18.05
N VAL A 91 4.67 4.21 -17.15
CA VAL A 91 3.77 4.70 -16.07
C VAL A 91 4.51 5.58 -15.07
N MET A 92 5.78 5.29 -14.76
CA MET A 92 6.62 6.15 -13.91
C MET A 92 6.84 7.51 -14.56
N GLU A 93 7.24 7.58 -15.83
CA GLU A 93 7.43 8.85 -16.54
C GLU A 93 6.15 9.67 -16.59
N LYS A 94 5.02 9.01 -16.83
CA LYS A 94 3.71 9.67 -16.84
C LYS A 94 3.36 10.20 -15.44
N ALA A 95 3.64 9.45 -14.38
CA ALA A 95 3.44 9.88 -13.00
C ALA A 95 4.33 11.09 -12.67
N VAL A 96 5.60 11.06 -13.07
CA VAL A 96 6.57 12.15 -12.91
C VAL A 96 6.10 13.44 -13.59
N ALA A 97 5.64 13.33 -14.84
CA ALA A 97 5.17 14.48 -15.62
C ALA A 97 3.87 15.07 -15.05
N VAL A 98 2.86 14.25 -14.80
CA VAL A 98 1.53 14.72 -14.34
C VAL A 98 1.52 15.09 -12.85
N GLY A 99 2.33 14.39 -12.06
CA GLY A 99 2.53 14.62 -10.64
C GLY A 99 3.51 15.75 -10.33
N GLN A 100 4.18 16.30 -11.36
CA GLN A 100 5.15 17.38 -11.24
C GLN A 100 6.24 17.03 -10.22
N TRP A 101 6.90 15.89 -10.43
CA TRP A 101 7.98 15.44 -9.57
C TRP A 101 9.08 16.50 -9.45
N GLY A 102 9.63 16.66 -8.24
CA GLY A 102 10.73 17.58 -7.97
C GLY A 102 10.32 19.04 -7.86
N ARG A 103 9.01 19.35 -7.89
CA ARG A 103 8.53 20.70 -7.61
C ARG A 103 8.88 21.11 -6.18
N THR A 104 9.14 22.38 -5.96
CA THR A 104 9.42 22.91 -4.63
C THR A 104 8.20 22.76 -3.72
N LEU A 105 8.41 22.18 -2.53
CA LEU A 105 7.39 22.00 -1.50
C LEU A 105 7.85 22.64 -0.19
N PRO A 106 6.91 23.04 0.70
CA PRO A 106 7.26 23.52 2.03
C PRO A 106 8.05 22.47 2.82
N LYS A 107 8.91 22.93 3.75
CA LYS A 107 9.59 22.02 4.68
C LYS A 107 8.57 21.18 5.45
N GLY A 108 8.83 19.88 5.59
CA GLY A 108 7.90 18.93 6.21
C GLY A 108 6.80 18.43 5.27
N VAL A 109 6.82 18.83 4.00
CA VAL A 109 5.97 18.29 2.93
C VAL A 109 6.87 17.70 1.85
N ALA A 110 6.57 16.49 1.38
CA ALA A 110 7.39 15.85 0.36
C ALA A 110 6.59 14.98 -0.60
N GLN A 111 7.16 14.80 -1.79
CA GLN A 111 6.72 13.79 -2.75
C GLN A 111 7.38 12.44 -2.44
N GLY A 112 6.66 11.36 -2.74
CA GLY A 112 7.18 10.01 -2.82
C GLY A 112 6.59 9.29 -4.02
N ILE A 113 7.32 8.31 -4.55
CA ILE A 113 6.89 7.50 -5.68
C ILE A 113 7.11 6.03 -5.36
N GLY A 114 6.16 5.18 -5.75
CA GLY A 114 6.26 3.73 -5.62
C GLY A 114 5.83 3.07 -6.92
N LEU A 115 6.53 2.00 -7.30
CA LEU A 115 6.32 1.27 -8.55
C LEU A 115 5.96 -0.18 -8.25
N HIS A 116 5.04 -0.73 -9.03
CA HIS A 116 4.69 -2.14 -8.93
C HIS A 116 4.26 -2.70 -10.28
N ALA A 117 4.60 -3.95 -10.53
CA ALA A 117 4.10 -4.71 -11.66
C ALA A 117 3.67 -6.08 -11.16
N GLU A 118 2.43 -6.44 -11.45
CA GLU A 118 1.81 -7.69 -11.00
C GLU A 118 0.66 -8.04 -11.94
N TYR A 119 0.38 -9.33 -12.10
CA TYR A 119 -0.73 -9.83 -12.95
C TYR A 119 -0.77 -9.23 -14.37
N ARG A 120 0.42 -8.98 -14.96
CA ARG A 120 0.63 -8.32 -16.27
C ARG A 120 0.25 -6.83 -16.32
N GLY A 121 -0.06 -6.21 -15.20
CA GLY A 121 -0.26 -4.78 -15.06
C GLY A 121 1.02 -4.08 -14.62
N ALA A 122 1.14 -2.80 -14.97
CA ALA A 122 2.20 -1.92 -14.48
C ALA A 122 1.57 -0.67 -13.88
N VAL A 123 2.07 -0.22 -12.73
CA VAL A 123 1.49 0.90 -12.00
C VAL A 123 2.56 1.72 -11.30
N ALA A 124 2.39 3.04 -11.33
CA ALA A 124 3.16 3.99 -10.55
C ALA A 124 2.21 4.81 -9.69
N SER A 125 2.55 4.98 -8.43
CA SER A 125 1.83 5.85 -7.52
C SER A 125 2.75 6.97 -7.06
N LEU A 126 2.32 8.22 -7.21
CA LEU A 126 3.03 9.41 -6.73
C LEU A 126 2.13 10.12 -5.74
N VAL A 127 2.66 10.41 -4.56
CA VAL A 127 1.90 11.09 -3.50
C VAL A 127 2.65 12.31 -2.99
N GLU A 128 1.92 13.28 -2.46
CA GLU A 128 2.43 14.33 -1.59
C GLU A 128 1.87 14.11 -0.19
N ILE A 129 2.77 14.09 0.80
CA ILE A 129 2.41 13.97 2.21
C ILE A 129 2.83 15.21 2.98
N ASP A 130 1.94 15.69 3.83
CA ASP A 130 2.17 16.77 4.77
C ASP A 130 2.39 16.20 6.17
N CYS A 131 3.61 16.33 6.67
CA CYS A 131 4.05 15.88 8.00
C CYS A 131 4.30 17.07 8.95
N ARG A 132 3.84 18.28 8.62
CA ARG A 132 4.05 19.45 9.47
C ARG A 132 3.25 19.34 10.78
N PRO A 133 3.72 19.93 11.89
CA PRO A 133 3.06 19.80 13.20
C PRO A 133 1.59 20.21 13.21
N GLU A 134 1.20 21.23 12.44
CA GLU A 134 -0.19 21.69 12.32
C GLU A 134 -1.10 20.63 11.66
N THR A 135 -0.56 19.82 10.77
CA THR A 135 -1.28 18.71 10.13
C THR A 135 -1.25 17.49 11.03
N VAL A 136 -0.07 17.11 11.53
CA VAL A 136 0.11 15.93 12.39
C VAL A 136 -0.71 16.04 13.68
N ASN A 137 -0.74 17.20 14.32
CA ASN A 137 -1.43 17.43 15.59
C ASN A 137 -2.80 18.06 15.41
N ARG A 138 -3.40 18.00 14.20
CA ARG A 138 -4.73 18.57 13.97
C ARG A 138 -5.73 17.89 14.91
N PRO A 139 -6.65 18.65 15.52
CA PRO A 139 -7.71 18.05 16.31
C PRO A 139 -8.64 17.27 15.38
N VAL A 140 -8.83 15.98 15.68
CA VAL A 140 -9.84 15.14 15.04
C VAL A 140 -10.74 14.58 16.12
N GLN A 141 -12.05 14.61 15.87
CA GLN A 141 -13.01 13.99 16.76
C GLN A 141 -13.02 12.48 16.49
N ASP A 142 -12.99 11.67 17.55
CA ASP A 142 -13.17 10.21 17.50
C ASP A 142 -12.26 9.51 16.47
N GLY A 143 -10.97 9.85 16.48
CA GLY A 143 -9.98 9.33 15.53
C GLY A 143 -8.52 9.58 15.93
N VAL A 144 -7.61 9.00 15.16
CA VAL A 144 -6.16 9.20 15.30
C VAL A 144 -5.65 10.12 14.21
N THR A 145 -5.07 11.25 14.61
CA THR A 145 -4.38 12.16 13.69
C THR A 145 -2.97 11.67 13.37
N GLY A 146 -2.36 12.27 12.34
CA GLY A 146 -0.99 12.00 11.92
C GLY A 146 -0.69 12.72 10.60
N PRO A 147 0.40 12.36 9.92
CA PRO A 147 0.67 12.83 8.56
C PRO A 147 -0.55 12.70 7.65
N ARG A 148 -0.70 13.60 6.68
CA ARG A 148 -1.82 13.57 5.74
C ARG A 148 -1.33 13.52 4.32
N VAL A 149 -1.80 12.55 3.55
CA VAL A 149 -1.61 12.55 2.09
C VAL A 149 -2.52 13.64 1.51
N THR A 150 -1.93 14.68 0.93
CA THR A 150 -2.65 15.86 0.42
C THR A 150 -2.92 15.75 -1.07
N ARG A 151 -2.05 15.06 -1.81
CA ARG A 151 -2.23 14.78 -3.24
C ARG A 151 -1.79 13.37 -3.55
N ALA A 152 -2.48 12.73 -4.48
CA ALA A 152 -2.24 11.36 -4.89
C ALA A 152 -2.54 11.21 -6.38
N LEU A 153 -1.61 10.58 -7.09
CA LEU A 153 -1.72 10.26 -8.51
C LEU A 153 -1.38 8.79 -8.70
N VAL A 154 -2.33 8.01 -9.20
CA VAL A 154 -2.08 6.63 -9.62
C VAL A 154 -2.08 6.58 -11.14
N VAL A 155 -1.00 6.10 -11.75
CA VAL A 155 -0.91 5.86 -13.19
C VAL A 155 -0.86 4.36 -13.42
N VAL A 156 -1.81 3.84 -14.20
CA VAL A 156 -1.96 2.40 -14.42
C VAL A 156 -1.97 2.05 -15.91
N ASP A 157 -1.16 1.07 -16.26
CA ASP A 157 -1.23 0.34 -17.52
C ASP A 157 -1.78 -1.06 -17.26
N ALA A 158 -3.02 -1.28 -17.69
CA ALA A 158 -3.74 -2.55 -17.53
C ALA A 158 -3.69 -3.46 -18.78
N GLY A 159 -2.80 -3.17 -19.73
CA GLY A 159 -2.71 -3.86 -21.02
C GLY A 159 -3.88 -3.43 -21.91
N LEU A 160 -5.01 -4.12 -21.81
CA LEU A 160 -6.28 -3.74 -22.42
C LEU A 160 -7.29 -3.27 -21.35
N PRO A 161 -7.55 -1.97 -21.20
CA PRO A 161 -8.50 -1.46 -20.21
C PRO A 161 -9.96 -1.69 -20.69
N ILE A 162 -10.56 -2.80 -20.26
CA ILE A 162 -11.94 -3.19 -20.64
C ILE A 162 -13.00 -2.20 -20.14
N ASN A 163 -12.88 -1.79 -18.88
CA ASN A 163 -13.75 -0.78 -18.26
C ASN A 163 -12.88 0.28 -17.56
N PRO A 164 -12.47 1.35 -18.25
CA PRO A 164 -11.59 2.38 -17.70
C PRO A 164 -12.14 3.04 -16.42
N ARG A 165 -13.46 3.26 -16.34
CA ARG A 165 -14.10 3.86 -15.15
C ARG A 165 -14.05 2.93 -13.94
N GLY A 166 -14.28 1.64 -14.17
CA GLY A 166 -14.15 0.63 -13.12
C GLY A 166 -12.70 0.50 -12.65
N LEU A 167 -11.74 0.53 -13.59
CA LEU A 167 -10.32 0.52 -13.28
C LEU A 167 -9.90 1.74 -12.46
N GLU A 168 -10.36 2.93 -12.83
CA GLU A 168 -10.16 4.17 -12.07
C GLU A 168 -10.66 4.02 -10.63
N ALA A 169 -11.89 3.56 -10.44
CA ALA A 169 -12.45 3.33 -9.10
C ALA A 169 -11.63 2.31 -8.29
N GLN A 170 -11.11 1.25 -8.93
CA GLN A 170 -10.24 0.28 -8.27
C GLN A 170 -8.91 0.89 -7.81
N MET A 171 -8.29 1.75 -8.62
CA MET A 171 -7.06 2.44 -8.24
C MET A 171 -7.28 3.44 -7.10
N MET A 172 -8.42 4.15 -7.12
CA MET A 172 -8.82 5.02 -6.01
C MET A 172 -9.01 4.22 -4.71
N GLY A 173 -9.65 3.06 -4.79
CA GLY A 173 -9.80 2.15 -3.65
C GLY A 173 -8.44 1.69 -3.12
N GLY A 174 -7.54 1.24 -4.01
CA GLY A 174 -6.20 0.80 -3.62
C GLY A 174 -5.35 1.88 -2.95
N MET A 175 -5.44 3.13 -3.41
CA MET A 175 -4.80 4.27 -2.74
C MET A 175 -5.35 4.49 -1.32
N ASN A 176 -6.65 4.37 -1.12
CA ASN A 176 -7.27 4.55 0.20
C ASN A 176 -6.94 3.38 1.15
N ASP A 177 -6.87 2.15 0.65
CA ASP A 177 -6.39 0.99 1.41
C ASP A 177 -4.92 1.22 1.85
N ALA A 178 -4.08 1.70 0.93
CA ALA A 178 -2.69 2.04 1.21
C ALA A 178 -2.53 3.17 2.24
N VAL A 179 -3.38 4.20 2.21
CA VAL A 179 -3.42 5.25 3.26
C VAL A 179 -3.69 4.62 4.63
N ALA A 180 -4.65 3.69 4.71
CA ALA A 180 -4.98 2.98 5.94
C ALA A 180 -3.76 2.19 6.43
N MET A 181 -3.21 1.32 5.57
CA MET A 181 -2.08 0.44 5.89
C MET A 181 -0.83 1.22 6.30
N ALA A 182 -0.55 2.34 5.64
CA ALA A 182 0.62 3.15 5.92
C ALA A 182 0.49 3.94 7.22
N LEU A 183 -0.70 4.44 7.54
CA LEU A 183 -0.84 5.50 8.55
C LEU A 183 -1.59 5.07 9.81
N THR A 184 -2.62 4.23 9.74
CA THR A 184 -3.54 4.06 10.90
C THR A 184 -4.11 2.66 11.13
N SER A 185 -4.28 1.84 10.10
CA SER A 185 -5.08 0.60 10.17
C SER A 185 -4.27 -0.60 10.67
N SER A 186 -4.43 -0.95 11.95
CA SER A 186 -3.81 -2.13 12.57
C SER A 186 -4.58 -2.55 13.81
N LEU A 187 -4.19 -3.70 14.38
CA LEU A 187 -4.66 -4.18 15.68
C LEU A 187 -3.53 -4.09 16.70
N HIS A 188 -3.80 -3.48 17.85
CA HIS A 188 -2.92 -3.57 19.00
C HIS A 188 -3.16 -4.90 19.72
N MET A 189 -2.10 -5.66 19.95
CA MET A 189 -2.18 -6.96 20.62
C MET A 189 -1.69 -6.84 22.07
N LYS A 190 -2.52 -7.24 23.03
CA LYS A 190 -2.14 -7.36 24.45
C LYS A 190 -2.47 -8.76 24.94
N ASN A 191 -1.47 -9.49 25.44
CA ASN A 191 -1.62 -10.87 25.92
C ASN A 191 -2.31 -11.81 24.91
N GLY A 192 -2.08 -11.60 23.61
CA GLY A 192 -2.69 -12.40 22.54
C GLY A 192 -4.12 -12.01 22.16
N ILE A 193 -4.65 -10.91 22.70
CA ILE A 193 -6.00 -10.41 22.43
C ILE A 193 -5.90 -9.06 21.70
N PRO A 194 -6.67 -8.84 20.61
CA PRO A 194 -6.78 -7.52 19.97
C PRO A 194 -7.51 -6.54 20.89
N LEU A 195 -7.02 -5.30 20.96
CA LEU A 195 -7.63 -4.25 21.78
C LEU A 195 -8.76 -3.52 21.05
N GLU A 196 -8.70 -3.44 19.73
CA GLU A 196 -9.77 -2.95 18.89
C GLU A 196 -10.93 -3.95 18.89
N GLY A 197 -12.13 -3.43 19.11
CA GLY A 197 -13.37 -4.21 19.21
C GLY A 197 -14.47 -3.76 18.25
N SER A 198 -14.30 -2.63 17.55
CA SER A 198 -15.28 -2.10 16.61
C SER A 198 -14.63 -1.22 15.54
N TRP A 199 -15.41 -0.75 14.58
CA TRP A 199 -14.97 0.25 13.59
C TRP A 199 -14.75 1.66 14.18
N ASP A 200 -15.13 1.86 15.44
CA ASP A 200 -14.92 3.12 16.14
C ASP A 200 -13.44 3.27 16.52
N ASN A 201 -12.79 2.16 16.90
CA ASN A 201 -11.39 2.10 17.32
C ASN A 201 -10.46 1.39 16.33
N TYR A 202 -10.98 0.70 15.32
CA TYR A 202 -10.19 0.28 14.16
C TYR A 202 -10.13 1.40 13.11
N PHE A 203 -9.05 2.18 13.14
CA PHE A 203 -8.89 3.39 12.31
C PHE A 203 -8.54 3.07 10.84
N TYR A 204 -9.47 2.44 10.13
CA TYR A 204 -9.43 2.36 8.66
C TYR A 204 -9.65 3.75 8.02
N THR A 205 -9.30 3.89 6.74
CA THR A 205 -9.49 5.14 5.99
C THR A 205 -10.95 5.60 6.01
N ARG A 206 -11.20 6.80 6.56
CA ARG A 206 -12.47 7.54 6.48
C ARG A 206 -12.35 8.68 5.46
N GLN A 207 -13.46 9.35 5.13
CA GLN A 207 -13.51 10.42 4.11
C GLN A 207 -12.45 11.52 4.33
N TRP A 208 -12.18 11.89 5.58
CA TRP A 208 -11.19 12.94 5.90
C TRP A 208 -9.73 12.48 5.74
N ASN A 209 -9.48 11.17 5.72
CA ASN A 209 -8.17 10.58 5.43
C ASN A 209 -7.88 10.55 3.92
N THR A 210 -8.92 10.43 3.09
CA THR A 210 -8.79 10.42 1.62
C THR A 210 -8.09 11.69 1.13
N PRO A 211 -7.12 11.57 0.19
CA PRO A 211 -6.46 12.74 -0.38
C PRO A 211 -7.47 13.66 -1.07
N PRO A 212 -7.46 14.98 -0.78
CA PRO A 212 -8.39 15.92 -1.41
C PRO A 212 -8.16 16.08 -2.93
N ASP A 213 -6.93 15.85 -3.41
CA ASP A 213 -6.60 15.73 -4.83
C ASP A 213 -6.14 14.29 -5.10
N LEU A 214 -7.08 13.42 -5.47
CA LEU A 214 -6.82 12.04 -5.88
C LEU A 214 -7.18 11.89 -7.36
N ARG A 215 -6.17 11.62 -8.19
CA ARG A 215 -6.33 11.44 -9.64
C ARG A 215 -5.83 10.08 -10.07
N VAL A 216 -6.49 9.51 -11.07
CA VAL A 216 -6.04 8.30 -11.74
C VAL A 216 -5.82 8.60 -13.22
N VAL A 217 -4.71 8.10 -13.76
CA VAL A 217 -4.43 8.13 -15.20
C VAL A 217 -4.39 6.68 -15.68
N VAL A 218 -5.38 6.32 -16.50
CA VAL A 218 -5.37 5.05 -17.22
C VAL A 218 -4.58 5.24 -18.51
N MET A 219 -3.50 4.48 -18.68
CA MET A 219 -2.70 4.49 -19.90
C MET A 219 -3.52 3.93 -21.07
N PRO A 220 -3.26 4.38 -22.31
CA PRO A 220 -3.85 3.76 -23.49
C PRO A 220 -3.48 2.29 -23.56
N ALA A 221 -4.25 1.52 -24.34
CA ALA A 221 -4.00 0.10 -24.49
C ALA A 221 -2.58 -0.14 -25.05
N THR A 222 -1.79 -0.93 -24.33
CA THR A 222 -0.43 -1.32 -24.74
C THR A 222 -0.37 -2.75 -25.25
N THR A 223 -1.39 -3.55 -24.95
CA THR A 223 -1.54 -4.92 -25.43
C THR A 223 -3.01 -5.22 -25.77
N GLY A 224 -3.26 -6.32 -26.48
CA GLY A 224 -4.62 -6.82 -26.73
C GLY A 224 -5.21 -7.66 -25.59
N GLN A 225 -4.56 -7.74 -24.43
CA GLN A 225 -4.96 -8.61 -23.33
C GLN A 225 -5.11 -7.83 -22.01
N PRO A 226 -6.16 -8.09 -21.20
CA PRO A 226 -6.32 -7.44 -19.92
C PRO A 226 -5.34 -8.00 -18.87
N SER A 227 -4.96 -7.13 -17.92
CA SER A 227 -4.26 -7.50 -16.69
C SER A 227 -5.21 -7.73 -15.52
N GLY A 228 -4.68 -8.27 -14.42
CA GLY A 228 -5.32 -8.15 -13.11
C GLY A 228 -5.25 -6.70 -12.62
N ALA A 229 -6.32 -6.20 -12.01
CA ALA A 229 -6.42 -4.82 -11.54
C ALA A 229 -7.01 -4.69 -10.12
N GLY A 230 -7.55 -5.78 -9.57
CA GLY A 230 -8.27 -5.75 -8.28
C GLY A 230 -7.39 -5.35 -7.09
N GLU A 231 -6.09 -5.59 -7.16
CA GLU A 231 -5.16 -5.35 -6.05
C GLU A 231 -4.03 -4.36 -6.41
N LEU A 232 -3.86 -4.10 -7.71
CA LEU A 232 -2.68 -3.48 -8.30
C LEU A 232 -2.35 -2.09 -7.72
N GLY A 233 -3.36 -1.32 -7.31
CA GLY A 233 -3.16 0.03 -6.78
C GLY A 233 -2.63 0.10 -5.34
N VAL A 234 -2.65 -1.00 -4.57
CA VAL A 234 -2.36 -0.97 -3.13
C VAL A 234 -0.85 -0.83 -2.87
N ALA A 235 -0.06 -1.82 -3.31
CA ALA A 235 1.38 -1.86 -3.05
C ALA A 235 2.18 -0.61 -3.47
N PRO A 236 2.05 -0.07 -4.70
CA PRO A 236 2.83 1.10 -5.10
C PRO A 236 2.41 2.35 -4.31
N SER A 237 1.13 2.46 -3.93
CA SER A 237 0.62 3.58 -3.16
C SER A 237 1.12 3.54 -1.72
N PHE A 238 1.17 2.36 -1.12
CA PHE A 238 1.74 2.18 0.22
C PHE A 238 3.21 2.57 0.22
N ALA A 239 3.98 2.06 -0.74
CA ALA A 239 5.38 2.41 -0.92
C ALA A 239 5.60 3.92 -1.16
N ALA A 240 4.78 4.55 -2.00
CA ALA A 240 4.87 5.98 -2.27
C ALA A 240 4.65 6.82 -0.99
N ILE A 241 3.67 6.45 -0.16
CA ILE A 241 3.40 7.12 1.13
C ILE A 241 4.58 6.94 2.08
N ALA A 242 5.13 5.73 2.19
CA ALA A 242 6.30 5.45 3.01
C ALA A 242 7.53 6.28 2.59
N CYS A 243 7.83 6.33 1.29
CA CYS A 243 8.95 7.10 0.75
C CYS A 243 8.74 8.61 0.93
N ALA A 244 7.52 9.11 0.71
CA ALA A 244 7.16 10.50 0.93
C ALA A 244 7.33 10.88 2.41
N TYR A 245 6.88 10.02 3.32
CA TYR A 245 7.04 10.23 4.76
C TYR A 245 8.52 10.28 5.14
N ALA A 246 9.34 9.34 4.65
CA ALA A 246 10.78 9.33 4.91
C ALA A 246 11.46 10.61 4.44
N ARG A 247 11.06 11.13 3.27
CA ARG A 247 11.60 12.38 2.72
C ARG A 247 11.13 13.61 3.46
N ALA A 248 9.85 13.66 3.87
CA ALA A 248 9.27 14.79 4.59
C ALA A 248 9.86 14.93 6.00
N THR A 249 10.11 13.80 6.67
CA THR A 249 10.57 13.76 8.07
C THR A 249 12.08 13.59 8.21
N GLY A 250 12.77 13.16 7.15
CA GLY A 250 14.18 12.75 7.20
C GLY A 250 14.42 11.43 7.93
N THR A 251 13.36 10.69 8.30
CA THR A 251 13.46 9.44 9.06
C THR A 251 12.77 8.31 8.33
N MET A 252 13.49 7.21 8.06
CA MET A 252 12.89 6.04 7.43
C MET A 252 11.90 5.36 8.39
N PRO A 253 10.64 5.12 7.99
CA PRO A 253 9.72 4.32 8.78
C PRO A 253 10.16 2.85 8.79
N THR A 254 10.25 2.26 9.98
CA THR A 254 10.61 0.84 10.17
C THR A 254 9.44 0.00 10.68
N THR A 255 8.31 0.63 10.96
CA THR A 255 7.10 0.00 11.49
C THR A 255 5.91 0.69 10.87
N PHE A 256 4.90 -0.12 10.53
CA PHE A 256 3.64 0.34 9.98
C PHE A 256 2.48 -0.28 10.77
N PRO A 257 1.35 0.44 10.90
CA PRO A 257 1.14 1.82 10.45
C PRO A 257 1.99 2.82 11.26
N ILE A 258 2.31 3.96 10.67
CA ILE A 258 3.20 4.97 11.27
C ILE A 258 2.62 5.54 12.58
N ASN A 259 1.29 5.71 12.66
CA ASN A 259 0.64 6.25 13.84
C ASN A 259 0.14 5.15 14.80
N HIS A 260 0.86 4.02 14.90
CA HIS A 260 0.44 2.87 15.71
C HIS A 260 0.98 2.85 17.14
N ALA A 261 1.96 3.69 17.49
CA ALA A 261 2.64 3.55 18.78
C ALA A 261 1.78 3.95 19.99
N THR A 262 0.78 4.80 19.81
CA THR A 262 -0.05 5.34 20.90
C THR A 262 -1.49 4.88 20.73
N LEU A 263 -2.10 4.36 21.80
CA LEU A 263 -3.52 4.05 21.83
C LEU A 263 -4.34 5.35 21.86
N GLY A 264 -5.17 5.56 20.84
CA GLY A 264 -6.06 6.71 20.71
C GLY A 264 -7.45 6.50 21.31
N PHE A 265 -7.67 5.40 22.04
CA PHE A 265 -8.95 5.01 22.61
C PHE A 265 -8.74 4.22 23.90
N GLU A 266 -9.76 4.19 24.76
CA GLU A 266 -9.79 3.28 25.90
C GLU A 266 -10.27 1.89 25.45
N PRO A 267 -9.48 0.82 25.63
CA PRO A 267 -9.90 -0.53 25.24
C PRO A 267 -11.16 -0.96 25.98
N TYR A 268 -12.03 -1.73 25.31
CA TYR A 268 -13.18 -2.32 25.98
C TYR A 268 -12.74 -3.24 27.12
N PRO A 269 -13.51 -3.30 28.23
CA PRO A 269 -13.21 -4.24 29.30
C PRO A 269 -13.28 -5.66 28.76
N LEU A 270 -12.27 -6.47 29.10
CA LEU A 270 -12.24 -7.89 28.76
C LEU A 270 -13.10 -8.72 29.73
N GLU A 271 -13.54 -8.13 30.84
CA GLU A 271 -14.39 -8.77 31.85
C GLU A 271 -15.61 -7.91 32.23
N PRO A 272 -16.83 -8.49 32.20
CA PRO A 272 -17.15 -9.79 31.62
C PRO A 272 -16.84 -9.80 30.12
N SER A 273 -16.60 -10.99 29.55
CA SER A 273 -16.29 -11.13 28.13
C SER A 273 -17.28 -10.35 27.26
N THR A 274 -16.78 -9.67 26.22
CA THR A 274 -17.63 -9.05 25.20
C THR A 274 -18.70 -10.06 24.77
N PRO A 275 -19.99 -9.71 24.83
CA PRO A 275 -21.05 -10.59 24.37
C PRO A 275 -20.73 -11.08 22.96
N GLN A 276 -20.85 -12.38 22.73
CA GLN A 276 -20.59 -12.96 21.41
C GLN A 276 -21.50 -12.26 20.39
N SER A 277 -20.94 -11.85 19.25
CA SER A 277 -21.73 -11.23 18.18
C SER A 277 -22.94 -12.12 17.86
N PRO A 278 -24.15 -11.55 17.71
CA PRO A 278 -25.33 -12.34 17.39
C PRO A 278 -25.10 -13.16 16.11
N VAL A 279 -25.17 -14.49 16.23
CA VAL A 279 -25.08 -15.42 15.08
C VAL A 279 -26.44 -15.69 14.45
N ASP A 280 -27.48 -15.01 14.94
CA ASP A 280 -28.89 -15.17 14.59
C ASP A 280 -29.36 -14.16 13.54
N GLY A 281 -28.44 -13.49 12.82
CA GLY A 281 -28.77 -12.50 11.80
C GLY A 281 -29.68 -13.04 10.67
N LEU A 282 -29.65 -14.36 10.43
CA LEU A 282 -30.58 -15.04 9.50
C LEU A 282 -32.01 -15.14 10.04
N THR A 283 -32.18 -15.17 11.36
CA THR A 283 -33.48 -15.23 12.05
C THR A 283 -34.09 -13.85 12.28
N ASN A 284 -33.26 -12.79 12.30
CA ASN A 284 -33.71 -11.40 12.52
C ASN A 284 -33.82 -10.59 11.21
N ALA A 285 -33.49 -11.18 10.06
CA ALA A 285 -33.74 -10.59 8.74
C ALA A 285 -35.18 -10.88 8.29
N SER A 286 -36.14 -10.19 8.91
CA SER A 286 -37.55 -10.15 8.50
C SER A 286 -37.95 -8.74 8.09
#